data_AF-A0A662YPJ4-F1
#
_entry.id   AF-A0A662YPJ4-F1
#
_cell.length_a   1.000
_cell.length_b   1.000
_cell.length_c   1.000
_cell.angle_alpha   90.00
_cell.angle_beta   90.00
_cell.angle_gamma   90.00
#
_symmetry.space_group_name_H-M   'P 1'
#
loop_
_entity.id
_entity.type
_entity.pdbx_description
1 polymer ?
#
loop_
_entity_poly.entity_id
_entity_poly.type
_entity_poly.pdbx_seq_one_letter_code
_entity_poly.pdbx_strand_id
1 'polypeptide(L)'
;MIIVTTWLLYRRDCEGTGMRKKEQMKLCTFKSYIAEGLCKSGKSLERKKGRPSSTIAGEYEEKRRKGPAAPIPVPDMHLDATAH
;
A
#
# COMPACT_ATOMS: atom_id res chain seq x y z
N MET A 1 -1.71 16.26 -14.97
CA MET A 1 -1.16 17.62 -15.19
C MET A 1 -0.50 18.22 -13.94
N ILE A 2 -1.11 18.16 -12.75
CA ILE A 2 -0.65 18.87 -11.53
C ILE A 2 0.82 18.58 -11.13
N ILE A 3 1.29 17.34 -11.25
CA ILE A 3 2.66 16.98 -10.81
C ILE A 3 3.74 17.65 -11.68
N VAL A 4 3.47 17.83 -12.98
CA VAL A 4 4.42 18.47 -13.90
C VAL A 4 4.45 19.98 -13.65
N THR A 5 3.28 20.58 -13.41
CA THR A 5 3.20 22.02 -13.10
C THR A 5 3.90 22.36 -11.78
N THR A 6 3.75 21.53 -10.74
CA THR A 6 4.47 21.74 -9.48
C THR A 6 5.97 21.51 -9.61
N TRP A 7 6.41 20.57 -10.45
CA TRP A 7 7.83 20.39 -10.76
C TRP A 7 8.45 21.61 -11.48
N LEU A 8 7.70 22.25 -12.39
CA LEU A 8 8.15 23.49 -13.04
C LEU A 8 8.26 24.65 -12.05
N LEU A 9 7.32 24.78 -11.11
CA LEU A 9 7.40 25.75 -10.02
C LEU A 9 8.61 25.51 -9.12
N TYR A 10 8.83 24.25 -8.71
CA TYR A 10 10.03 23.86 -7.96
C TYR A 10 11.32 24.28 -8.68
N ARG A 11 11.42 24.06 -10.00
CA ARG A 11 12.59 24.49 -10.77
C ARG A 11 12.80 26.00 -10.80
N ARG A 12 11.71 26.77 -10.92
CA ARG A 12 11.76 28.24 -10.87
C ARG A 12 12.30 28.71 -9.51
N ASP A 13 11.85 28.08 -8.42
CA ASP A 13 12.30 28.43 -7.07
C ASP A 13 13.79 28.04 -6.85
N CYS A 14 14.23 26.91 -7.41
CA CYS A 14 15.65 26.54 -7.46
C CYS A 14 16.51 27.57 -8.20
N GLU A 15 16.01 28.14 -9.30
CA GLU A 15 16.72 29.17 -10.05
C GLU A 15 16.81 30.47 -9.24
N GLY A 16 15.74 30.88 -8.56
CA GLY A 16 15.74 32.06 -7.68
C GLY A 16 16.64 31.94 -6.45
N THR A 17 16.92 30.72 -6.00
CA THR A 17 17.83 30.44 -4.86
C THR A 17 19.28 30.18 -5.27
N GLY A 18 19.60 30.25 -6.57
CA GLY A 18 20.95 30.02 -7.09
C GLY A 18 21.39 28.55 -7.11
N MET A 19 20.47 27.60 -6.97
CA MET A 19 20.77 26.17 -7.00
C MET A 19 21.17 25.72 -8.42
N ARG A 20 22.31 25.04 -8.55
CA ARG A 20 22.81 24.61 -9.88
C ARG A 20 21.90 23.52 -10.45
N LYS A 21 21.76 23.48 -11.78
CA LYS A 21 20.92 22.47 -12.47
C LYS A 21 21.25 21.01 -12.12
N LYS A 22 22.51 20.72 -11.77
CA LYS A 22 22.97 19.39 -11.34
C LYS A 22 22.45 18.99 -9.94
N GLU A 23 22.14 19.98 -9.10
CA GLU A 23 21.59 19.80 -7.75
C GLU A 23 20.06 19.76 -7.78
N GLN A 24 19.43 20.25 -8.86
CA GLN A 24 17.99 20.19 -9.05
C GLN A 24 17.52 18.77 -9.31
N MET A 25 16.39 18.42 -8.69
CA MET A 25 15.83 17.09 -8.79
C MET A 25 15.22 16.83 -10.19
N LYS A 26 15.61 15.69 -10.80
CA LYS A 26 14.99 15.22 -12.05
C LYS A 26 13.51 14.93 -11.85
N LEU A 27 12.72 15.09 -12.91
CA LEU A 27 11.27 14.87 -12.87
C LEU A 27 10.89 13.47 -12.35
N CYS A 28 11.61 12.42 -12.75
CA CYS A 28 11.35 11.06 -12.28
C CYS A 28 11.50 10.96 -10.75
N THR A 29 12.59 11.48 -10.19
CA THR A 29 12.85 11.49 -8.75
C THR A 29 11.80 12.31 -8.01
N PHE A 30 11.43 13.49 -8.54
CA PHE A 30 10.38 14.34 -7.97
C PHE A 30 9.04 13.59 -7.90
N LYS A 31 8.66 12.87 -8.96
CA LYS A 31 7.47 12.01 -8.98
C LYS A 31 7.56 10.90 -7.94
N SER A 32 8.72 10.25 -7.79
CA SER A 32 8.92 9.18 -6.81
C SER A 32 8.73 9.68 -5.38
N TYR A 33 9.27 10.85 -5.01
CA TYR A 33 9.09 11.42 -3.67
C TYR A 33 7.63 11.75 -3.37
N ILE A 34 6.91 12.32 -4.34
CA ILE A 34 5.47 12.59 -4.18
C ILE A 34 4.71 11.27 -3.99
N ALA A 35 5.00 10.26 -4.81
CA ALA A 35 4.37 8.95 -4.69
C ALA A 35 4.65 8.31 -3.32
N GLU A 36 5.90 8.36 -2.86
CA GLU A 36 6.28 7.85 -1.54
C GLU A 36 5.53 8.59 -0.42
N GLY A 37 5.50 9.93 -0.47
CA GLY A 37 4.78 10.76 0.49
C GLY A 37 3.29 10.44 0.52
N LEU A 38 2.66 10.26 -0.65
CA LEU A 38 1.25 9.90 -0.76
C LEU A 38 0.96 8.46 -0.31
N CYS A 39 1.88 7.52 -0.54
CA CYS A 39 1.74 6.14 -0.07
C CYS A 39 1.89 6.04 1.46
N LYS A 40 2.67 6.93 2.08
CA LYS A 40 2.82 7.03 3.54
C LYS A 40 1.70 7.84 4.18
N SER A 41 1.23 8.88 3.50
CA SER A 41 0.12 9.73 3.94
C SER A 41 -1.22 9.01 3.75
N GLY A 42 -2.18 9.23 4.65
CA GLY A 42 -3.53 8.69 4.48
C GLY A 42 -3.66 7.16 4.63
N LYS A 43 -2.66 6.45 5.16
CA LYS A 43 -2.88 5.12 5.74
C LYS A 43 -3.82 5.30 6.92
N SER A 44 -5.11 5.13 6.68
CA SER A 44 -6.07 5.04 7.78
C SER A 44 -5.65 3.88 8.69
N LEU A 45 -5.40 4.17 9.96
CA LEU A 45 -5.30 3.14 11.00
C LEU A 45 -6.66 2.46 11.22
N GLU A 46 -7.74 3.02 10.68
CA GLU A 46 -9.02 2.34 10.61
C GLU A 46 -8.82 1.05 9.83
N ARG A 47 -8.97 -0.07 10.55
CA ARG A 47 -9.12 -1.39 9.95
C ARG A 47 -10.20 -1.24 8.89
N LYS A 48 -9.86 -1.40 7.60
CA LYS A 48 -10.85 -1.44 6.54
C LYS A 48 -11.94 -2.42 6.98
N LYS A 49 -13.18 -1.95 7.12
CA LYS A 49 -14.31 -2.78 7.49
C LYS A 49 -14.41 -3.90 6.44
N GLY A 50 -13.96 -5.09 6.83
CA GLY A 50 -13.67 -6.21 5.96
C GLY A 50 -12.74 -7.20 6.68
N ARG A 51 -12.79 -8.48 6.30
CA ARG A 51 -12.11 -9.55 7.04
C ARG A 51 -10.60 -9.51 6.79
N PRO A 52 -9.74 -9.37 7.82
CA PRO A 52 -8.32 -9.69 7.68
C PRO A 52 -8.21 -11.19 7.45
N SER A 53 -7.63 -11.60 6.32
CA SER A 53 -7.42 -13.01 5.98
C SER A 53 -6.57 -13.77 7.01
N SER A 54 -5.85 -13.08 7.90
CA SER A 54 -5.03 -13.68 8.96
C SER A 54 -5.75 -14.03 10.26
N THR A 55 -7.00 -13.57 10.48
CA THR A 55 -7.71 -13.77 11.76
C THR A 55 -8.54 -15.07 11.80
N ILE A 56 -8.80 -15.66 10.64
CA ILE A 56 -9.68 -16.84 10.48
C ILE A 56 -9.19 -18.03 11.30
N ALA A 57 -7.89 -18.32 11.26
CA ALA A 57 -7.31 -19.44 11.98
C ALA A 57 -7.45 -19.29 13.52
N GLY A 58 -7.27 -18.07 14.04
CA GLY A 58 -7.43 -17.78 15.46
C GLY A 58 -8.89 -17.89 15.93
N GLU A 59 -9.83 -17.41 15.10
CA GLU A 59 -11.27 -17.53 15.38
C GLU A 59 -11.75 -18.99 15.42
N TYR A 60 -11.17 -19.87 14.59
CA TYR A 60 -11.48 -21.30 14.61
C TYR A 60 -10.93 -21.99 15.87
N GLU A 61 -9.69 -21.71 16.26
CA GLU A 61 -9.10 -22.27 17.49
C GLU A 61 -9.89 -21.85 18.74
N GLU A 62 -10.41 -20.63 18.80
CA GLU A 62 -11.26 -20.19 19.91
C GLU A 62 -12.62 -20.91 19.92
N LYS A 63 -13.22 -21.16 18.75
CA LYS A 63 -14.48 -21.90 18.62
C LYS A 63 -14.35 -23.39 18.95
N ARG A 64 -13.17 -24.00 18.76
CA ARG A 64 -12.89 -25.39 19.19
C ARG A 64 -13.02 -25.57 20.70
N ARG A 65 -12.84 -24.52 21.50
CA ARG A 65 -12.84 -24.58 22.97
C ARG A 65 -14.24 -24.46 23.60
N LYS A 66 -15.27 -24.07 22.85
CA LYS A 66 -16.59 -23.63 23.41
C LYS A 66 -17.75 -24.62 23.18
N GLY A 67 -17.50 -25.93 23.21
CA GLY A 67 -18.53 -26.97 23.05
C GLY A 67 -18.65 -27.48 21.61
N PRO A 68 -19.72 -28.23 21.25
CA PRO A 68 -19.78 -28.97 19.99
C PRO A 68 -19.66 -28.03 18.78
N ALA A 69 -18.48 -27.98 18.19
CA ALA A 69 -18.17 -27.09 17.07
C ALA A 69 -18.70 -27.72 15.78
N ALA A 70 -19.47 -26.96 15.01
CA ALA A 70 -19.84 -27.35 13.66
C ALA A 70 -18.57 -27.66 12.83
N PRO A 71 -18.60 -28.65 11.92
CA PRO A 71 -17.44 -29.00 11.12
C PRO A 71 -16.90 -27.78 10.38
N ILE A 72 -15.59 -27.56 10.48
CA ILE A 72 -14.92 -26.48 9.77
C ILE A 72 -15.02 -26.78 8.27
N PRO A 73 -15.54 -25.85 7.44
CA PRO A 73 -15.50 -26.02 6.00
C PRO A 73 -14.06 -26.25 5.56
N VAL A 74 -13.83 -27.32 4.80
CA VAL A 74 -12.52 -27.60 4.23
C VAL A 74 -12.09 -26.36 3.43
N PRO A 75 -10.86 -25.86 3.60
CA PRO A 75 -10.38 -24.76 2.78
C PRO A 75 -10.58 -25.14 1.31
N ASP A 76 -11.19 -24.26 0.53
CA ASP A 76 -11.26 -24.46 -0.92
C ASP A 76 -9.82 -24.53 -1.44
N MET A 77 -9.34 -25.76 -1.66
CA MET A 77 -8.09 -26.01 -2.36
C MET A 77 -8.33 -25.58 -3.80
N HIS A 78 -8.06 -24.31 -4.09
CA HIS A 78 -7.88 -23.86 -5.45
C HIS A 78 -6.58 -24.51 -5.94
N LEU A 79 -6.68 -25.72 -6.46
CA LEU A 79 -5.63 -26.35 -7.23
C LEU A 79 -5.49 -25.52 -8.52
N ASP A 80 -4.45 -24.71 -8.61
CA ASP A 80 -4.02 -24.19 -9.90
C ASP A 80 -3.70 -25.41 -10.77
N ALA A 81 -4.46 -25.58 -11.85
CA ALA A 81 -4.35 -26.69 -12.77
C ALA A 81 -3.11 -26.53 -13.68
N THR A 82 -1.94 -26.29 -13.09
CA THR A 82 -0.65 -26.41 -13.75
C THR A 82 -0.07 -27.78 -13.47
N ALA A 83 -0.70 -28.80 -14.05
CA ALA A 83 -0.04 -30.07 -14.30
C ALA A 83 0.63 -30.02 -15.68
N HIS A 84 1.90 -30.43 -15.73
CA HIS A 84 2.75 -30.51 -16.92
C HIS A 84 2.35 -31.64 -17.87
#